data_AF-A0A2D7HLI0-F1
#
_entry.id   AF-A0A2D7HLI0-F1
#
_cell.length_a   1.000
_cell.length_b   1.000
_cell.length_c   1.000
_cell.angle_alpha   90.00
_cell.angle_beta   90.00
_cell.angle_gamma   90.00
#
_symmetry.space_group_name_H-M   'P 1'
#
loop_
_entity.id
_entity.type
_entity.pdbx_description
1 polymer ?
#
loop_
_entity_poly.entity_id
_entity_poly.type
_entity_poly.pdbx_seq_one_letter_code
_entity_poly.pdbx_strand_id
1 'polypeptide(L)'
;MAEHTVILTNDSENQTKTRRKYLKLLHTLATYKFAGYNPTDWQCLDSHTPCVIADDEFAFADASQFPICQLPTYQRKETSLMKSNHLKHHLLIALASAVLLLPVKINAAEPLKVFILAGQSNTVGHARAHTIATLYASDAPRDKELIELVIDANSGISNATLEEQLVRGRKLDELTGGISNDKVKALSDGPEKNDLEAKVKVLKDQHEAYKTKIGSACTVSDRVYINSIADGNKKSGKLGIGYGASNDKIGPEFAFGLSMADKIDGPILLIKTSWGGKSLNYNFRPPSLPDFQTTPEYAAAKAKASENLKRYEAAIKSFPQDEAKYKADLAAYKEQMKTADEKARKKLREPREPREPRKPKPFNMSEAGLNYRMMNEAIQEVLANLKDNHPEYDAEAGYEMAGFVWFQGYNDQFSPEFRGNYKNNMMTFIKDIRKEYKTPNMPFVIGVLGTGMTAEKVGE
;
A
#
# COMPACT_ATOMS: atom_id res chain seq x y z
N MET A 1 6.03 -42.19 -35.24
CA MET A 1 6.33 -40.88 -35.85
C MET A 1 6.30 -39.85 -34.74
N ALA A 2 7.43 -39.13 -34.58
CA ALA A 2 7.77 -38.08 -33.61
C ALA A 2 7.72 -38.45 -32.11
N GLU A 3 8.89 -38.79 -31.56
CA GLU A 3 9.20 -38.86 -30.13
C GLU A 3 9.38 -37.44 -29.59
N HIS A 4 8.71 -37.10 -28.47
CA HIS A 4 9.00 -35.88 -27.72
C HIS A 4 9.85 -36.22 -26.49
N THR A 5 11.16 -36.12 -26.66
CA THR A 5 12.14 -36.14 -25.56
C THR A 5 12.28 -34.71 -25.03
N VAL A 6 11.89 -34.46 -23.78
CA VAL A 6 12.16 -33.18 -23.10
C VAL A 6 13.38 -33.39 -22.20
N ILE A 7 14.52 -32.84 -22.61
CA ILE A 7 15.73 -32.77 -21.79
C ILE A 7 15.70 -31.44 -21.04
N LEU A 8 15.61 -31.47 -19.71
CA LEU A 8 15.81 -30.29 -18.87
C LEU A 8 17.28 -30.27 -18.44
N THR A 9 18.10 -29.46 -19.12
CA THR A 9 19.44 -29.13 -18.63
C THR A 9 19.35 -28.01 -17.59
N ASN A 10 20.20 -28.10 -16.57
CA ASN A 10 20.41 -27.04 -15.58
C ASN A 10 20.95 -25.79 -16.28
N ASP A 11 20.11 -24.77 -16.48
CA ASP A 11 20.59 -23.38 -16.56
C ASP A 11 19.50 -22.33 -16.32
N SER A 12 19.84 -21.40 -15.43
CA SER A 12 19.25 -20.07 -15.17
C SER A 12 17.83 -19.93 -14.55
N GLU A 13 17.81 -19.07 -13.53
CA GLU A 13 16.78 -18.46 -12.66
C GLU A 13 15.37 -18.11 -13.21
N ASN A 14 14.97 -18.49 -14.43
CA ASN A 14 13.71 -18.04 -15.02
C ASN A 14 12.54 -19.04 -14.93
N GLN A 15 12.65 -20.07 -14.07
CA GLN A 15 11.68 -21.18 -14.04
C GLN A 15 10.72 -21.22 -12.83
N THR A 16 10.83 -20.35 -11.83
CA THR A 16 10.08 -20.51 -10.57
C THR A 16 8.56 -20.30 -10.70
N LYS A 17 8.09 -19.40 -11.58
CA LYS A 17 6.65 -19.12 -11.77
C LYS A 17 5.95 -20.17 -12.65
N THR A 18 6.63 -20.64 -13.70
CA THR A 18 6.15 -21.71 -14.59
C THR A 18 6.13 -23.06 -13.87
N ARG A 19 7.14 -23.33 -13.04
CA ARG A 19 7.25 -24.58 -12.26
C ARG A 19 6.16 -24.69 -11.19
N ARG A 20 5.75 -23.59 -10.54
CA ARG A 20 4.58 -23.57 -9.62
C ARG A 20 3.25 -23.82 -10.34
N LYS A 21 3.05 -23.27 -11.54
CA LYS A 21 1.84 -23.55 -12.36
C LYS A 21 1.79 -25.02 -12.79
N TYR A 22 2.93 -25.59 -13.21
CA TYR A 22 3.02 -27.01 -13.59
C TYR A 22 2.87 -27.97 -12.40
N LEU A 23 3.44 -27.66 -11.23
CA LEU A 23 3.25 -28.46 -10.02
C LEU A 23 1.79 -28.45 -9.54
N LYS A 24 1.08 -27.32 -9.62
CA LYS A 24 -0.37 -27.26 -9.37
C LYS A 24 -1.18 -28.09 -10.38
N LEU A 25 -0.78 -28.10 -11.65
CA LEU A 25 -1.42 -28.91 -12.69
C LEU A 25 -1.21 -30.41 -12.43
N LEU A 26 0.01 -30.82 -12.06
CA LEU A 26 0.34 -32.21 -11.72
C LEU A 26 -0.37 -32.69 -10.46
N HIS A 27 -0.51 -31.84 -9.43
CA HIS A 27 -1.28 -32.16 -8.22
C HIS A 27 -2.78 -32.31 -8.53
N THR A 28 -3.31 -31.46 -9.42
CA THR A 28 -4.70 -31.56 -9.91
C THR A 28 -4.92 -32.82 -10.74
N LEU A 29 -3.93 -33.24 -11.53
CA LEU A 29 -4.00 -34.47 -12.31
C LEU A 29 -3.86 -35.74 -11.45
N ALA A 30 -3.05 -35.69 -10.39
CA ALA A 30 -2.90 -36.80 -9.43
C ALA A 30 -4.14 -37.02 -8.55
N THR A 31 -4.97 -35.99 -8.37
CA THR A 31 -6.23 -36.07 -7.59
C THR A 31 -7.44 -36.50 -8.44
N TYR A 32 -7.35 -36.43 -9.77
CA TYR A 32 -8.33 -37.05 -10.65
C TYR A 32 -8.06 -38.56 -10.78
N LYS A 33 -8.89 -39.37 -10.09
CA LYS A 33 -8.97 -40.82 -10.32
C LYS A 33 -9.37 -41.09 -11.78
N PHE A 34 -8.39 -41.20 -12.67
CA PHE A 34 -8.59 -41.95 -13.90
C PHE A 34 -8.76 -43.42 -13.52
N ALA A 35 -9.93 -43.97 -13.84
CA ALA A 35 -10.27 -45.35 -13.58
C ALA A 35 -9.22 -46.28 -14.21
N GLY A 36 -8.41 -46.94 -13.38
CA GLY A 36 -7.59 -48.07 -13.81
C GLY A 36 -6.16 -48.17 -13.27
N TYR A 37 -5.63 -47.18 -12.55
CA TYR A 37 -4.27 -47.25 -11.99
C TYR A 37 -4.27 -47.42 -10.47
N ASN A 38 -3.68 -48.50 -9.98
CA ASN A 38 -3.48 -48.78 -8.55
C ASN A 38 -2.07 -48.28 -8.15
N PRO A 39 -1.87 -47.58 -7.02
CA PRO A 39 -0.57 -46.97 -6.70
C PRO A 39 0.55 -47.97 -6.32
N THR A 40 0.28 -49.27 -6.32
CA THR A 40 1.16 -50.31 -5.79
C THR A 40 2.11 -50.94 -6.81
N ASP A 41 2.09 -50.54 -8.07
CA ASP A 41 2.88 -51.19 -9.13
C ASP A 41 4.26 -50.54 -9.40
N TRP A 42 4.85 -49.89 -8.39
CA TRP A 42 6.21 -49.34 -8.47
C TRP A 42 7.20 -50.29 -7.78
N GLN A 43 8.06 -50.97 -8.54
CA GLN A 43 9.22 -51.68 -8.01
C GLN A 43 10.51 -50.89 -8.31
N CYS A 44 11.31 -50.63 -7.28
CA CYS A 44 12.68 -50.14 -7.41
C CYS A 44 13.65 -51.34 -7.47
N LEU A 45 14.57 -51.33 -8.43
CA LEU A 45 15.73 -52.21 -8.45
C LEU A 45 16.85 -51.55 -7.63
N ASP A 46 17.39 -52.32 -6.69
CA ASP A 46 18.54 -52.05 -5.82
C ASP A 46 18.37 -51.02 -4.70
N SER A 47 17.78 -51.46 -3.58
CA SER A 47 18.45 -51.61 -2.27
C SER A 47 17.40 -51.88 -1.18
N HIS A 48 17.75 -52.68 -0.18
CA HIS A 48 16.84 -53.22 0.84
C HIS A 48 16.33 -52.19 1.88
N THR A 49 15.49 -51.24 1.48
CA THR A 49 14.67 -50.45 2.44
C THR A 49 13.31 -50.08 1.83
N PRO A 50 12.17 -50.29 2.52
CA PRO A 50 10.86 -49.87 2.02
C PRO A 50 10.70 -48.34 2.07
N CYS A 51 10.23 -47.73 0.98
CA CYS A 51 9.77 -46.34 0.96
C CYS A 51 8.43 -46.23 1.69
N VAL A 52 8.41 -45.50 2.81
CA VAL A 52 7.18 -45.05 3.47
C VAL A 52 6.94 -43.60 3.04
N ILE A 53 5.78 -43.32 2.46
CA ILE A 53 5.29 -41.94 2.32
C ILE A 53 4.83 -41.55 3.73
N ALA A 54 5.64 -40.75 4.43
CA ALA A 54 5.21 -40.11 5.65
C ALA A 54 4.43 -38.84 5.26
N ASP A 55 3.19 -38.76 5.71
CA ASP A 55 2.44 -37.52 5.76
C ASP A 55 3.16 -36.55 6.71
N ASP A 56 3.27 -35.30 6.27
CA ASP A 56 3.70 -34.11 7.00
C ASP A 56 5.20 -33.90 7.33
N GLU A 57 5.63 -32.65 7.11
CA GLU A 57 6.93 -32.00 7.40
C GLU A 57 8.07 -32.06 6.35
N PHE A 58 8.28 -30.90 5.70
CA PHE A 58 9.44 -30.62 4.85
C PHE A 58 10.70 -30.37 5.71
N ALA A 59 11.64 -31.30 5.69
CA ALA A 59 13.06 -31.04 5.99
C ALA A 59 13.87 -31.18 4.69
N PHE A 60 14.54 -30.11 4.27
CA PHE A 60 15.44 -30.15 3.11
C PHE A 60 16.77 -30.79 3.52
N ALA A 61 17.05 -31.98 2.99
CA ALA A 61 18.39 -32.52 2.89
C ALA A 61 18.86 -32.47 1.42
N ASP A 62 20.02 -31.84 1.21
CA ASP A 62 20.96 -31.93 0.09
C ASP A 62 20.44 -32.34 -1.31
N ALA A 63 20.47 -31.39 -2.25
CA ALA A 63 19.99 -31.54 -3.63
C ALA A 63 20.98 -32.25 -4.59
N SER A 64 21.89 -33.09 -4.09
CA SER A 64 22.93 -33.75 -4.92
C SER A 64 22.68 -35.23 -5.25
N GLN A 65 21.57 -35.84 -4.81
CA GLN A 65 21.29 -37.27 -5.09
C GLN A 65 19.81 -37.54 -5.42
N PHE A 66 19.45 -37.52 -6.71
CA PHE A 66 18.24 -38.18 -7.20
C PHE A 66 18.57 -39.06 -8.42
N PRO A 67 18.22 -40.35 -8.42
CA PRO A 67 18.47 -41.23 -9.56
C PRO A 67 17.50 -40.96 -10.71
N ILE A 68 18.02 -41.14 -11.93
CA ILE A 68 17.30 -41.01 -13.20
C ILE A 68 16.36 -42.21 -13.35
N CYS A 69 15.05 -42.00 -13.43
CA CYS A 69 14.08 -43.05 -13.72
C CYS A 69 13.87 -43.21 -15.24
N GLN A 70 14.04 -44.44 -15.76
CA GLN A 70 13.60 -44.83 -17.12
C GLN A 70 12.31 -45.66 -17.05
N LEU A 71 11.41 -45.47 -18.01
CA LEU A 71 10.19 -46.28 -18.16
C LEU A 71 10.50 -47.63 -18.84
N PRO A 72 9.85 -48.75 -18.43
CA PRO A 72 10.07 -50.03 -19.05
C PRO A 72 9.40 -50.12 -20.43
N THR A 73 10.11 -50.70 -21.39
CA THR A 73 9.62 -50.96 -22.75
C THR A 73 8.65 -52.15 -22.74
N TYR A 74 7.37 -51.89 -23.00
CA TYR A 74 6.38 -52.93 -23.19
C TYR A 74 6.41 -53.47 -24.63
N GLN A 75 6.85 -54.72 -24.80
CA GLN A 75 6.70 -55.48 -26.04
C GLN A 75 5.25 -56.00 -26.15
N ARG A 76 4.45 -55.38 -27.03
CA ARG A 76 3.07 -55.82 -27.31
C ARG A 76 3.10 -57.08 -28.18
N LYS A 77 2.66 -58.23 -27.63
CA LYS A 77 2.21 -59.38 -28.43
C LYS A 77 1.00 -58.95 -29.27
N GLU A 78 1.11 -59.01 -30.59
CA GLU A 78 -0.02 -58.80 -31.49
C GLU A 78 -1.03 -59.95 -31.35
N THR A 79 -2.19 -59.67 -30.76
CA THR A 79 -3.37 -60.52 -30.90
C THR A 79 -4.19 -60.06 -32.11
N SER A 80 -4.38 -61.00 -33.04
CA SER A 80 -5.11 -60.89 -34.31
C SER A 80 -6.58 -60.47 -34.15
N LEU A 81 -6.84 -59.18 -33.97
CA LEU A 81 -8.22 -58.68 -33.86
C LEU A 81 -8.41 -57.26 -34.41
N MET A 82 -7.79 -56.91 -35.55
CA MET A 82 -8.14 -55.69 -36.29
C MET A 82 -7.96 -55.85 -37.80
N LYS A 83 -8.95 -56.46 -38.47
CA LYS A 83 -9.10 -56.43 -39.95
C LYS A 83 -10.50 -56.00 -40.42
N SER A 84 -11.28 -55.29 -39.61
CA SER A 84 -12.58 -54.75 -40.03
C SER A 84 -12.52 -53.22 -40.18
N ASN A 85 -12.72 -52.73 -41.40
CA ASN A 85 -12.74 -51.30 -41.73
C ASN A 85 -13.90 -50.54 -41.06
N HIS A 86 -14.95 -51.24 -40.62
CA HIS A 86 -16.07 -50.64 -39.89
C HIS A 86 -15.69 -50.22 -38.47
N LEU A 87 -14.82 -50.99 -37.79
CA LEU A 87 -14.39 -50.67 -36.42
C LEU A 87 -13.52 -49.41 -36.39
N LYS A 88 -12.69 -49.19 -37.42
CA LYS A 88 -11.88 -47.96 -37.55
C LYS A 88 -12.74 -46.72 -37.77
N HIS A 89 -13.82 -46.82 -38.55
CA HIS A 89 -14.76 -45.71 -38.75
C HIS A 89 -15.53 -45.37 -37.46
N HIS A 90 -16.00 -46.37 -36.72
CA HIS A 90 -16.68 -46.11 -35.44
C HIS A 90 -15.74 -45.57 -34.36
N LEU A 91 -14.47 -46.01 -34.33
CA LEU A 91 -13.47 -45.47 -33.40
C LEU A 91 -13.08 -44.02 -33.74
N LEU A 92 -12.98 -43.68 -35.04
CA LEU A 92 -12.72 -42.31 -35.52
C LEU A 92 -13.90 -41.38 -35.24
N ILE A 93 -15.14 -41.85 -35.42
CA ILE A 93 -16.34 -41.07 -35.07
C ILE A 93 -16.45 -40.91 -33.55
N ALA A 94 -16.14 -41.93 -32.76
CA ALA A 94 -16.12 -41.82 -31.29
C ALA A 94 -15.01 -40.87 -30.78
N LEU A 95 -13.81 -40.88 -31.39
CA LEU A 95 -12.77 -39.90 -31.08
C LEU A 95 -13.15 -38.48 -31.52
N ALA A 96 -13.75 -38.31 -32.71
CA ALA A 96 -14.23 -37.00 -33.16
C ALA A 96 -15.36 -36.47 -32.25
N SER A 97 -16.23 -37.36 -31.75
CA SER A 97 -17.28 -37.03 -30.78
C SER A 97 -16.71 -36.68 -29.40
N ALA A 98 -15.62 -37.35 -28.97
CA ALA A 98 -14.93 -37.06 -27.71
C ALA A 98 -14.16 -35.72 -27.75
N VAL A 99 -13.66 -35.30 -28.93
CA VAL A 99 -13.05 -33.99 -29.13
C VAL A 99 -14.10 -32.86 -29.13
N LEU A 100 -15.33 -33.14 -29.58
CA LEU A 100 -16.49 -32.21 -29.51
C LEU A 100 -17.14 -32.13 -28.12
N LEU A 101 -16.79 -33.05 -27.20
CA LEU A 101 -17.26 -33.07 -25.81
C LEU A 101 -16.20 -32.60 -24.79
N LEU A 102 -15.07 -32.04 -25.26
CA LEU A 102 -14.26 -31.23 -24.37
C LEU A 102 -15.12 -30.05 -23.93
N PRO A 103 -15.38 -29.86 -22.62
CA PRO A 103 -16.03 -28.64 -22.18
C PRO A 103 -15.12 -27.51 -22.63
N VAL A 104 -15.54 -26.76 -23.66
CA VAL A 104 -15.07 -25.40 -23.84
C VAL A 104 -15.40 -24.75 -22.51
N LYS A 105 -14.38 -24.48 -21.69
CA LYS A 105 -14.53 -23.51 -20.62
C LYS A 105 -14.84 -22.22 -21.35
N ILE A 106 -16.12 -21.96 -21.58
CA ILE A 106 -16.62 -20.62 -21.74
C ILE A 106 -16.27 -20.01 -20.40
N ASN A 107 -15.10 -19.38 -20.34
CA ASN A 107 -14.64 -18.67 -19.17
C ASN A 107 -15.58 -17.47 -19.08
N ALA A 108 -16.72 -17.67 -18.40
CA ALA A 108 -17.58 -16.57 -18.03
C ALA A 108 -16.67 -15.55 -17.33
N ALA A 109 -16.63 -14.32 -17.86
CA ALA A 109 -15.75 -13.30 -17.33
C ALA A 109 -16.04 -13.16 -15.83
N GLU A 110 -14.97 -13.12 -15.01
CA GLU A 110 -15.16 -12.96 -13.58
C GLU A 110 -15.71 -11.56 -13.29
N PRO A 111 -16.66 -11.42 -12.34
CA PRO A 111 -17.17 -10.12 -11.95
C PRO A 111 -16.04 -9.23 -11.41
N LEU A 112 -16.09 -7.94 -11.72
CA LEU A 112 -15.14 -6.96 -11.23
C LEU A 112 -15.19 -6.88 -9.70
N LYS A 113 -14.05 -7.12 -9.04
CA LYS A 113 -13.94 -7.02 -7.58
C LYS A 113 -13.60 -5.59 -7.19
N VAL A 114 -14.54 -4.92 -6.52
CA VAL A 114 -14.39 -3.53 -6.08
C VAL A 114 -14.03 -3.48 -4.60
N PHE A 115 -12.89 -2.87 -4.26
CA PHE A 115 -12.48 -2.60 -2.89
C PHE A 115 -12.49 -1.10 -2.61
N ILE A 116 -13.10 -0.70 -1.51
CA ILE A 116 -13.09 0.69 -1.06
C ILE A 116 -11.96 0.89 -0.05
N LEU A 117 -11.15 1.92 -0.22
CA LEU A 117 -10.17 2.37 0.77
C LEU A 117 -10.53 3.77 1.24
N ALA A 118 -10.87 3.93 2.52
CA ALA A 118 -11.27 5.23 3.05
C ALA A 118 -10.64 5.55 4.40
N GLY A 119 -10.52 6.84 4.68
CA GLY A 119 -10.03 7.31 5.98
C GLY A 119 -9.34 8.66 5.91
N GLN A 120 -8.36 8.86 6.80
CA GLN A 120 -7.61 10.12 6.91
C GLN A 120 -6.17 10.02 6.39
N SER A 121 -5.27 10.91 6.84
CA SER A 121 -3.84 11.01 6.49
C SER A 121 -3.08 9.69 6.29
N ASN A 122 -3.37 8.64 7.06
CA ASN A 122 -2.76 7.31 6.87
C ASN A 122 -3.24 6.64 5.58
N THR A 123 -4.55 6.71 5.30
CA THR A 123 -5.11 6.27 4.00
C THR A 123 -4.63 7.17 2.87
N VAL A 124 -4.52 8.49 3.09
CA VAL A 124 -4.02 9.44 2.08
C VAL A 124 -2.66 8.98 1.54
N GLY A 125 -1.77 8.50 2.41
CA GLY A 125 -0.48 7.96 1.99
C GLY A 125 0.55 9.06 1.79
N HIS A 126 1.41 9.25 2.79
CA HIS A 126 2.43 10.28 2.80
C HIS A 126 3.86 9.74 2.58
N ALA A 127 4.00 8.42 2.49
CA ALA A 127 5.28 7.77 2.25
C ALA A 127 5.74 8.08 0.83
N ARG A 128 7.02 8.44 0.66
CA ARG A 128 7.61 8.62 -0.67
C ARG A 128 7.99 7.26 -1.23
N ALA A 129 7.77 7.01 -2.50
CA ALA A 129 8.01 5.70 -3.11
C ALA A 129 9.43 5.15 -2.84
N HIS A 130 10.45 6.02 -2.86
CA HIS A 130 11.84 5.60 -2.62
C HIS A 130 12.09 5.00 -1.23
N THR A 131 11.22 5.22 -0.23
CA THR A 131 11.37 4.63 1.10
C THR A 131 11.08 3.13 1.07
N ILE A 132 10.40 2.60 0.05
CA ILE A 132 10.23 1.14 -0.12
C ILE A 132 11.58 0.42 -0.12
N ALA A 133 12.62 1.06 -0.67
CA ALA A 133 13.93 0.45 -0.72
C ALA A 133 14.51 0.13 0.67
N THR A 134 14.02 0.74 1.77
CA THR A 134 14.49 0.39 3.11
C THR A 134 14.12 -1.04 3.51
N LEU A 135 13.16 -1.68 2.82
CA LEU A 135 12.85 -3.09 3.03
C LEU A 135 14.05 -4.00 2.73
N TYR A 136 14.96 -3.60 1.82
CA TYR A 136 16.16 -4.38 1.51
C TYR A 136 17.14 -4.51 2.69
N ALA A 137 17.01 -3.66 3.72
CA ALA A 137 17.78 -3.78 4.96
C ALA A 137 17.24 -4.85 5.92
N SER A 138 16.06 -5.42 5.62
CA SER A 138 15.41 -6.43 6.48
C SER A 138 15.60 -7.84 5.93
N ASP A 139 15.93 -8.77 6.81
CA ASP A 139 15.99 -10.20 6.49
C ASP A 139 14.67 -10.93 6.71
N ALA A 140 13.64 -10.26 7.23
CA ALA A 140 12.35 -10.86 7.53
C ALA A 140 11.70 -11.43 6.25
N PRO A 141 11.20 -12.69 6.28
CA PRO A 141 10.55 -13.30 5.11
C PRO A 141 9.41 -12.46 4.55
N ARG A 142 8.62 -11.84 5.43
CA ARG A 142 7.53 -10.92 5.05
C ARG A 142 8.02 -9.73 4.24
N ASP A 143 9.16 -9.15 4.59
CA ASP A 143 9.68 -7.98 3.90
C ASP A 143 10.26 -8.37 2.54
N LYS A 144 10.87 -9.56 2.44
CA LYS A 144 11.31 -10.15 1.17
C LYS A 144 10.14 -10.42 0.23
N GLU A 145 9.06 -11.02 0.72
CA GLU A 145 7.82 -11.21 -0.05
C GLU A 145 7.22 -9.87 -0.50
N LEU A 146 7.24 -8.86 0.38
CA LEU A 146 6.75 -7.54 0.04
C LEU A 146 7.59 -6.87 -1.06
N ILE A 147 8.92 -7.03 -1.04
CA ILE A 147 9.82 -6.52 -2.08
C ILE A 147 9.46 -7.14 -3.44
N GLU A 148 9.31 -8.46 -3.52
CA GLU A 148 8.94 -9.17 -4.76
C GLU A 148 7.61 -8.68 -5.34
N LEU A 149 6.72 -8.19 -4.46
CA LEU A 149 5.43 -7.65 -4.85
C LEU A 149 5.56 -6.22 -5.42
N VAL A 150 6.27 -5.34 -4.70
CA VAL A 150 6.22 -3.89 -4.93
C VAL A 150 7.34 -3.36 -5.82
N ILE A 151 8.41 -4.13 -6.05
CA ILE A 151 9.52 -3.80 -6.96
C ILE A 151 9.51 -4.77 -8.13
N ASP A 152 9.61 -4.24 -9.36
CA ASP A 152 9.76 -5.07 -10.56
C ASP A 152 11.09 -5.84 -10.49
N ALA A 153 11.02 -7.16 -10.58
CA ALA A 153 12.19 -8.05 -10.58
C ALA A 153 13.21 -7.71 -11.69
N ASN A 154 12.76 -7.11 -12.79
CA ASN A 154 13.61 -6.72 -13.92
C ASN A 154 14.26 -5.33 -13.75
N SER A 155 13.94 -4.61 -12.67
CA SER A 155 14.43 -3.25 -12.44
C SER A 155 15.92 -3.16 -12.08
N GLY A 156 16.52 -4.27 -11.67
CA GLY A 156 17.90 -4.31 -11.16
C GLY A 156 18.11 -3.57 -9.84
N ILE A 157 17.04 -3.27 -9.10
CA ILE A 157 17.14 -2.75 -7.74
C ILE A 157 17.53 -3.88 -6.77
N SER A 158 18.44 -3.58 -5.87
CA SER A 158 18.97 -4.52 -4.88
C SER A 158 19.38 -3.79 -3.60
N ASN A 159 19.78 -4.55 -2.57
CA ASN A 159 20.32 -3.97 -1.34
C ASN A 159 21.54 -3.06 -1.61
N ALA A 160 22.38 -3.38 -2.60
CA ALA A 160 23.51 -2.53 -2.98
C ALA A 160 23.04 -1.12 -3.44
N THR A 161 21.89 -1.03 -4.11
CA THR A 161 21.32 0.27 -4.50
C THR A 161 20.94 1.11 -3.28
N LEU A 162 20.40 0.48 -2.22
CA LEU A 162 20.10 1.16 -0.96
C LEU A 162 21.38 1.61 -0.25
N GLU A 163 22.35 0.71 -0.08
CA GLU A 163 23.59 0.98 0.65
C GLU A 163 24.40 2.12 0.04
N GLU A 164 24.54 2.15 -1.30
CA GLU A 164 25.16 3.26 -2.00
C GLU A 164 24.49 4.61 -1.66
N GLN A 165 23.16 4.62 -1.58
CA GLN A 165 22.45 5.83 -1.24
C GLN A 165 22.64 6.21 0.23
N LEU A 166 22.65 5.27 1.16
CA LEU A 166 22.91 5.58 2.57
C LEU A 166 24.30 6.20 2.77
N VAL A 167 25.31 5.72 2.03
CA VAL A 167 26.66 6.34 2.01
C VAL A 167 26.61 7.79 1.52
N ARG A 168 25.91 8.05 0.39
CA ARG A 168 25.77 9.42 -0.14
C ARG A 168 24.99 10.33 0.81
N GLY A 169 23.96 9.82 1.46
CA GLY A 169 23.17 10.53 2.47
C GLY A 169 24.01 10.96 3.67
N ARG A 170 24.80 10.05 4.25
CA ARG A 170 25.73 10.38 5.34
C ARG A 170 26.72 11.47 4.95
N LYS A 171 27.31 11.37 3.75
CA LYS A 171 28.22 12.40 3.23
C LYS A 171 27.53 13.76 3.07
N LEU A 172 26.28 13.78 2.62
CA LEU A 172 25.49 15.00 2.52
C LEU A 172 25.25 15.63 3.90
N ASP A 173 24.87 14.82 4.90
CA ASP A 173 24.66 15.29 6.27
C ASP A 173 25.96 15.83 6.90
N GLU A 174 27.08 15.14 6.69
CA GLU A 174 28.40 15.58 7.14
C GLU A 174 28.80 16.94 6.55
N LEU A 175 28.53 17.17 5.27
CA LEU A 175 28.83 18.43 4.59
C LEU A 175 27.89 19.56 5.00
N THR A 176 26.61 19.26 5.17
CA THR A 176 25.57 20.28 5.41
C THR A 176 25.39 20.61 6.88
N GLY A 177 25.73 19.70 7.81
CA GLY A 177 25.27 19.77 9.19
C GLY A 177 23.87 19.21 9.37
N GLY A 178 23.45 18.29 8.48
CA GLY A 178 22.13 17.67 8.48
C GLY A 178 21.03 18.55 7.88
N ILE A 179 19.78 18.20 8.20
CA ILE A 179 18.56 18.76 7.59
C ILE A 179 18.48 20.29 7.68
N SER A 180 19.01 20.87 8.75
CA SER A 180 19.03 22.31 9.00
C SER A 180 20.03 23.07 8.11
N ASN A 181 20.96 22.36 7.45
CA ASN A 181 22.09 22.93 6.71
C ASN A 181 22.97 23.88 7.56
N ASP A 182 23.15 23.58 8.85
CA ASP A 182 23.80 24.48 9.80
C ASP A 182 25.24 24.84 9.41
N LYS A 183 26.02 23.90 8.85
CA LYS A 183 27.40 24.17 8.43
C LYS A 183 27.47 25.14 7.25
N VAL A 184 26.56 24.99 6.28
CA VAL A 184 26.48 25.89 5.11
C VAL A 184 26.05 27.28 5.54
N LYS A 185 25.07 27.37 6.46
CA LYS A 185 24.56 28.66 6.97
C LYS A 185 25.57 29.40 7.85
N ALA A 186 26.47 28.70 8.51
CA ALA A 186 27.50 29.29 9.36
C ALA A 186 28.64 29.95 8.57
N LEU A 187 28.80 29.62 7.28
CA LEU A 187 29.84 30.20 6.43
C LEU A 187 29.42 31.59 5.92
N SER A 188 30.36 32.53 5.96
CA SER A 188 30.24 33.81 5.25
C SER A 188 30.27 33.61 3.74
N ASP A 189 29.63 34.50 3.00
CA ASP A 189 29.65 34.47 1.54
C ASP A 189 31.10 34.59 1.02
N GLY A 190 31.47 33.70 0.10
CA GLY A 190 32.82 33.60 -0.41
C GLY A 190 33.10 32.28 -1.14
N PRO A 191 34.32 32.09 -1.67
CA PRO A 191 34.69 30.91 -2.46
C PRO A 191 34.43 29.57 -1.73
N GLU A 192 34.74 29.50 -0.44
CA GLU A 192 34.56 28.28 0.37
C GLU A 192 33.09 27.85 0.45
N LYS A 193 32.18 28.81 0.67
CA LYS A 193 30.74 28.55 0.70
C LYS A 193 30.24 28.11 -0.67
N ASN A 194 30.66 28.77 -1.74
CA ASN A 194 30.29 28.42 -3.11
C ASN A 194 30.75 26.99 -3.48
N ASP A 195 31.98 26.62 -3.12
CA ASP A 195 32.52 25.28 -3.35
C ASP A 195 31.77 24.20 -2.57
N LEU A 196 31.40 24.50 -1.32
CA LEU A 196 30.58 23.60 -0.50
C LEU A 196 29.18 23.43 -1.10
N GLU A 197 28.53 24.53 -1.48
CA GLU A 197 27.21 24.52 -2.11
C GLU A 197 27.22 23.73 -3.43
N ALA A 198 28.27 23.85 -4.24
CA ALA A 198 28.45 23.07 -5.45
C ALA A 198 28.54 21.56 -5.15
N LYS A 199 29.32 21.14 -4.15
CA LYS A 199 29.41 19.73 -3.72
C LYS A 199 28.08 19.20 -3.18
N VAL A 200 27.40 20.00 -2.36
CA VAL A 200 26.07 19.69 -1.81
C VAL A 200 25.06 19.52 -2.93
N LYS A 201 25.11 20.38 -3.95
CA LYS A 201 24.23 20.29 -5.12
C LYS A 201 24.41 18.96 -5.85
N VAL A 202 25.65 18.55 -6.12
CA VAL A 202 25.93 17.25 -6.78
C VAL A 202 25.32 16.08 -6.01
N LEU A 203 25.48 16.05 -4.68
CA LEU A 203 24.92 14.98 -3.85
C LEU A 203 23.39 15.01 -3.81
N LYS A 204 22.78 16.20 -3.80
CA LYS A 204 21.32 16.36 -3.90
C LYS A 204 20.80 15.86 -5.25
N ASP A 205 21.46 16.22 -6.35
CA ASP A 205 21.09 15.76 -7.70
C ASP A 205 21.19 14.21 -7.80
N GLN A 206 22.22 13.61 -7.21
CA GLN A 206 22.35 12.14 -7.12
C GLN A 206 21.24 11.50 -6.27
N HIS A 207 20.82 12.15 -5.19
CA HIS A 207 19.69 11.68 -4.38
C HIS A 207 18.37 11.78 -5.15
N GLU A 208 18.13 12.86 -5.90
CA GLU A 208 16.97 12.97 -6.80
C GLU A 208 16.97 11.86 -7.85
N ALA A 209 18.12 11.58 -8.47
CA ALA A 209 18.26 10.48 -9.43
C ALA A 209 17.95 9.11 -8.79
N TYR A 210 18.40 8.87 -7.56
CA TYR A 210 18.05 7.67 -6.79
C TYR A 210 16.54 7.57 -6.57
N LYS A 211 15.88 8.66 -6.14
CA LYS A 211 14.42 8.64 -5.91
C LYS A 211 13.65 8.31 -7.18
N THR A 212 14.04 8.89 -8.31
CA THR A 212 13.47 8.58 -9.62
C THR A 212 13.72 7.12 -10.00
N LYS A 213 14.95 6.61 -9.80
CA LYS A 213 15.30 5.22 -10.07
C LYS A 213 14.41 4.24 -9.30
N ILE A 214 14.24 4.43 -7.98
CA ILE A 214 13.38 3.56 -7.17
C ILE A 214 11.90 3.72 -7.57
N GLY A 215 11.44 4.96 -7.80
CA GLY A 215 10.06 5.21 -8.23
C GLY A 215 9.71 4.48 -9.52
N SER A 216 10.58 4.54 -10.52
CA SER A 216 10.40 3.84 -11.80
C SER A 216 10.52 2.32 -11.70
N ALA A 217 11.20 1.81 -10.68
CA ALA A 217 11.32 0.38 -10.40
C ALA A 217 10.11 -0.21 -9.66
N CYS A 218 9.23 0.63 -9.13
CA CYS A 218 8.04 0.15 -8.42
C CYS A 218 7.06 -0.50 -9.41
N THR A 219 6.48 -1.62 -9.01
CA THR A 219 5.53 -2.39 -9.82
C THR A 219 4.34 -1.54 -10.24
N VAL A 220 3.92 -1.67 -11.51
CA VAL A 220 2.62 -1.20 -12.00
C VAL A 220 1.78 -2.43 -12.30
N SER A 221 0.60 -2.52 -11.69
CA SER A 221 -0.29 -3.67 -11.88
C SER A 221 -0.83 -3.70 -13.31
N ASP A 222 -0.95 -4.91 -13.86
CA ASP A 222 -1.61 -5.19 -15.13
C ASP A 222 -3.14 -5.20 -15.01
N ARG A 223 -3.68 -5.72 -13.92
CA ARG A 223 -5.11 -5.98 -13.71
C ARG A 223 -5.77 -5.26 -12.53
N VAL A 224 -5.01 -4.51 -11.73
CA VAL A 224 -5.59 -3.65 -10.68
C VAL A 224 -5.63 -2.23 -11.18
N TYR A 225 -6.84 -1.69 -11.26
CA TYR A 225 -7.06 -0.27 -11.50
C TYR A 225 -7.48 0.42 -10.21
N ILE A 226 -7.27 1.72 -10.14
CA ILE A 226 -7.64 2.55 -9.01
C ILE A 226 -8.24 3.86 -9.48
N ASN A 227 -9.28 4.31 -8.80
CA ASN A 227 -9.72 5.70 -8.77
C ASN A 227 -9.47 6.25 -7.37
N SER A 228 -8.70 7.34 -7.25
CA SER A 228 -8.20 7.84 -5.97
C SER A 228 -8.46 9.33 -5.79
N ILE A 229 -8.98 9.66 -4.61
CA ILE A 229 -8.95 10.97 -3.98
C ILE A 229 -8.07 10.86 -2.73
N ALA A 230 -6.92 11.52 -2.77
CA ALA A 230 -5.97 11.62 -1.67
C ALA A 230 -5.69 13.11 -1.39
N ASP A 231 -6.49 13.69 -0.51
CA ASP A 231 -6.55 15.15 -0.31
C ASP A 231 -6.81 15.88 -1.64
N GLY A 232 -5.83 16.66 -2.11
CA GLY A 232 -5.89 17.39 -3.38
C GLY A 232 -5.42 16.58 -4.59
N ASN A 233 -4.81 15.41 -4.39
CA ASN A 233 -4.35 14.55 -5.47
C ASN A 233 -5.50 13.64 -5.92
N LYS A 234 -6.04 13.90 -7.11
CA LYS A 234 -7.12 13.11 -7.72
C LYS A 234 -6.62 12.47 -9.01
N LYS A 235 -6.70 11.14 -9.10
CA LYS A 235 -6.15 10.39 -10.24
C LYS A 235 -6.84 9.04 -10.40
N SER A 236 -6.92 8.55 -11.62
CA SER A 236 -7.32 7.17 -11.93
C SER A 236 -6.35 6.51 -12.91
N GLY A 237 -6.37 5.17 -12.95
CA GLY A 237 -5.58 4.37 -13.89
C GLY A 237 -5.10 3.06 -13.28
N LYS A 238 -4.08 2.45 -13.91
CA LYS A 238 -3.41 1.26 -13.36
C LYS A 238 -2.80 1.57 -12.00
N LEU A 239 -2.94 0.64 -11.06
CA LEU A 239 -2.32 0.76 -9.75
C LEU A 239 -0.80 0.79 -9.87
N GLY A 240 -0.18 1.75 -9.19
CA GLY A 240 1.25 1.99 -9.17
C GLY A 240 1.55 3.09 -8.16
N ILE A 241 2.69 3.76 -8.30
CA ILE A 241 3.00 4.93 -7.47
C ILE A 241 2.15 6.15 -7.86
N GLY A 242 2.00 7.09 -6.92
CA GLY A 242 1.40 8.40 -7.18
C GLY A 242 -0.10 8.52 -6.88
N TYR A 243 -0.69 7.52 -6.25
CA TYR A 243 -2.06 7.60 -5.70
C TYR A 243 -2.07 7.98 -4.20
N GLY A 244 -0.91 8.36 -3.65
CA GLY A 244 -0.77 8.99 -2.33
C GLY A 244 -1.07 10.49 -2.35
N ALA A 245 -0.56 11.23 -1.35
CA ALA A 245 -0.76 12.68 -1.24
C ALA A 245 -0.15 13.50 -2.40
N SER A 246 0.73 12.91 -3.21
CA SER A 246 1.34 13.49 -4.42
C SER A 246 1.82 12.38 -5.36
N ASN A 247 2.22 12.76 -6.59
CA ASN A 247 2.61 11.81 -7.64
C ASN A 247 3.84 10.95 -7.32
N ASP A 248 4.64 11.32 -6.32
CA ASP A 248 5.81 10.58 -5.84
C ASP A 248 5.52 9.77 -4.56
N LYS A 249 4.28 9.78 -4.08
CA LYS A 249 3.88 9.17 -2.82
C LYS A 249 2.94 7.99 -3.00
N ILE A 250 2.95 7.15 -1.97
CA ILE A 250 2.16 5.93 -1.85
C ILE A 250 1.44 5.93 -0.50
N GLY A 251 0.30 5.26 -0.47
CA GLY A 251 -0.40 4.85 0.74
C GLY A 251 -0.64 3.35 0.79
N PRO A 252 -1.55 2.90 1.68
CA PRO A 252 -1.86 1.48 1.81
C PRO A 252 -2.43 0.87 0.52
N GLU A 253 -2.96 1.67 -0.40
CA GLU A 253 -3.51 1.20 -1.68
C GLU A 253 -2.50 0.39 -2.50
N PHE A 254 -1.23 0.75 -2.42
CA PHE A 254 -0.22 0.19 -3.31
C PHE A 254 0.05 -1.28 -2.99
N ALA A 255 0.51 -1.55 -1.76
CA ALA A 255 0.76 -2.92 -1.32
C ALA A 255 -0.55 -3.72 -1.19
N PHE A 256 -1.66 -3.09 -0.77
CA PHE A 256 -2.96 -3.76 -0.67
C PHE A 256 -3.42 -4.30 -2.03
N GLY A 257 -3.47 -3.45 -3.05
CA GLY A 257 -3.99 -3.87 -4.36
C GLY A 257 -3.12 -4.93 -5.01
N LEU A 258 -1.79 -4.79 -4.93
CA LEU A 258 -0.87 -5.81 -5.44
C LEU A 258 -1.03 -7.13 -4.67
N SER A 259 -1.22 -7.09 -3.34
CA SER A 259 -1.44 -8.30 -2.54
C SER A 259 -2.75 -8.99 -2.92
N MET A 260 -3.82 -8.22 -3.16
CA MET A 260 -5.07 -8.79 -3.66
C MET A 260 -4.85 -9.44 -5.03
N ALA A 261 -4.08 -8.80 -5.92
CA ALA A 261 -3.70 -9.37 -7.20
C ALA A 261 -2.76 -10.59 -7.13
N ASP A 262 -2.25 -10.99 -5.97
CA ASP A 262 -1.59 -12.28 -5.80
C ASP A 262 -2.56 -13.36 -5.29
N LYS A 263 -3.65 -12.96 -4.61
CA LYS A 263 -4.52 -13.86 -3.85
C LYS A 263 -5.85 -14.20 -4.49
N ILE A 264 -6.38 -13.34 -5.36
CA ILE A 264 -7.70 -13.56 -6.00
C ILE A 264 -7.58 -13.47 -7.50
N ASP A 265 -8.40 -14.21 -8.25
CA ASP A 265 -8.48 -14.09 -9.70
C ASP A 265 -9.36 -12.89 -10.13
N GLY A 266 -9.43 -12.64 -11.43
CA GLY A 266 -10.34 -11.64 -12.01
C GLY A 266 -9.87 -10.18 -12.00
N PRO A 267 -10.65 -9.27 -12.61
CA PRO A 267 -10.33 -7.85 -12.63
C PRO A 267 -10.58 -7.20 -11.27
N ILE A 268 -9.75 -6.21 -10.89
CA ILE A 268 -9.80 -5.56 -9.57
C ILE A 268 -9.83 -4.04 -9.72
N LEU A 269 -10.80 -3.40 -9.06
CA LEU A 269 -10.90 -1.95 -8.95
C LEU A 269 -10.77 -1.50 -7.49
N LEU A 270 -9.85 -0.60 -7.22
CA LEU A 270 -9.77 0.12 -5.95
C LEU A 270 -10.47 1.47 -6.09
N ILE A 271 -11.29 1.84 -5.12
CA ILE A 271 -11.85 3.19 -5.00
C ILE A 271 -11.35 3.79 -3.69
N LYS A 272 -10.44 4.76 -3.78
CA LYS A 272 -9.82 5.40 -2.62
C LYS A 272 -10.39 6.78 -2.38
N THR A 273 -10.88 7.04 -1.17
CA THR A 273 -11.42 8.33 -0.75
C THR A 273 -10.86 8.73 0.60
N SER A 274 -9.91 9.66 0.61
CA SER A 274 -9.14 9.96 1.82
C SER A 274 -8.78 11.44 1.95
N TRP A 275 -8.87 11.96 3.17
CA TRP A 275 -8.59 13.36 3.47
C TRP A 275 -7.89 13.53 4.82
N GLY A 276 -6.81 14.30 4.86
CA GLY A 276 -6.07 14.63 6.06
C GLY A 276 -6.93 15.32 7.12
N GLY A 277 -6.66 14.98 8.39
CA GLY A 277 -7.24 15.67 9.53
C GLY A 277 -8.76 15.49 9.70
N LYS A 278 -9.32 14.35 9.30
CA LYS A 278 -10.75 14.05 9.42
C LYS A 278 -11.05 13.07 10.54
N SER A 279 -12.12 13.33 11.30
CA SER A 279 -12.59 12.43 12.36
C SER A 279 -13.75 11.56 11.92
N LEU A 280 -13.91 10.41 12.56
CA LEU A 280 -15.11 9.59 12.42
C LEU A 280 -16.30 10.23 13.13
N ASN A 281 -16.08 10.85 14.30
CA ASN A 281 -17.18 11.42 15.08
C ASN A 281 -17.89 12.61 14.41
N TYR A 282 -17.18 13.35 13.55
CA TYR A 282 -17.70 14.56 12.89
C TYR A 282 -17.66 14.48 11.36
N ASN A 283 -16.48 14.29 10.74
CA ASN A 283 -16.34 14.40 9.29
C ASN A 283 -16.97 13.21 8.55
N PHE A 284 -16.63 12.00 8.97
CA PHE A 284 -17.19 10.75 8.46
C PHE A 284 -18.37 10.26 9.29
N ARG A 285 -19.04 11.18 10.00
CA ARG A 285 -20.17 10.85 10.87
C ARG A 285 -21.26 10.14 10.05
N PRO A 286 -21.60 8.89 10.36
CA PRO A 286 -22.64 8.17 9.64
C PRO A 286 -24.03 8.77 9.91
N PRO A 287 -24.93 8.79 8.92
CA PRO A 287 -26.22 9.46 9.00
C PRO A 287 -27.20 8.81 9.99
N SER A 288 -27.01 7.54 10.36
CA SER A 288 -27.87 6.88 11.36
C SER A 288 -27.54 7.27 12.82
N LEU A 289 -26.53 8.11 13.06
CA LEU A 289 -26.29 8.69 14.38
C LEU A 289 -27.18 9.91 14.64
N PRO A 290 -27.44 10.27 15.91
CA PRO A 290 -28.12 11.52 16.25
C PRO A 290 -27.43 12.74 15.62
N ASP A 291 -28.21 13.79 15.36
CA ASP A 291 -27.68 15.06 14.85
C ASP A 291 -26.53 15.54 15.74
N PHE A 292 -25.39 15.86 15.11
CA PHE A 292 -24.20 16.33 15.80
C PHE A 292 -24.49 17.56 16.67
N GLN A 293 -25.41 18.44 16.27
CA GLN A 293 -25.75 19.64 17.04
C GLN A 293 -26.39 19.33 18.40
N THR A 294 -26.93 18.12 18.57
CA THR A 294 -27.54 17.66 19.82
C THR A 294 -26.53 17.00 20.77
N THR A 295 -25.27 16.88 20.36
CA THR A 295 -24.24 16.16 21.12
C THR A 295 -23.54 17.04 22.16
N PRO A 296 -23.07 16.48 23.29
CA PRO A 296 -22.20 17.18 24.24
C PRO A 296 -20.95 17.79 23.58
N GLU A 297 -20.42 17.12 22.55
CA GLU A 297 -19.26 17.55 21.79
C GLU A 297 -19.49 18.87 21.05
N TYR A 298 -20.67 19.06 20.45
CA TYR A 298 -21.03 20.32 19.81
C TYR A 298 -21.12 21.45 20.85
N ALA A 299 -21.73 21.19 22.00
CA ALA A 299 -21.80 22.15 23.10
C ALA A 299 -20.40 22.53 23.62
N ALA A 300 -19.51 21.55 23.81
CA ALA A 300 -18.13 21.77 24.24
C ALA A 300 -17.32 22.56 23.20
N ALA A 301 -17.43 22.22 21.91
CA ALA A 301 -16.75 22.93 20.83
C ALA A 301 -17.22 24.39 20.72
N LYS A 302 -18.54 24.62 20.87
CA LYS A 302 -19.13 25.97 20.91
C LYS A 302 -18.61 26.77 22.10
N ALA A 303 -18.57 26.18 23.29
CA ALA A 303 -18.03 26.82 24.50
C ALA A 303 -16.54 27.19 24.34
N LYS A 304 -15.72 26.26 23.82
CA LYS A 304 -14.30 26.48 23.55
C LYS A 304 -14.09 27.59 22.51
N ALA A 305 -14.92 27.66 21.47
CA ALA A 305 -14.84 28.73 20.49
C ALA A 305 -15.18 30.09 21.09
N SER A 306 -16.19 30.17 21.97
CA SER A 306 -16.49 31.38 22.73
C SER A 306 -15.35 31.79 23.66
N GLU A 307 -14.68 30.84 24.31
CA GLU A 307 -13.51 31.12 25.15
C GLU A 307 -12.31 31.64 24.31
N ASN A 308 -12.02 30.99 23.18
CA ASN A 308 -10.96 31.42 22.28
C ASN A 308 -11.19 32.84 21.74
N LEU A 309 -12.45 33.20 21.46
CA LEU A 309 -12.81 34.56 21.07
C LEU A 309 -12.50 35.57 22.19
N LYS A 310 -12.87 35.27 23.44
CA LYS A 310 -12.54 36.11 24.60
C LYS A 310 -11.02 36.26 24.78
N ARG A 311 -10.25 35.18 24.62
CA ARG A 311 -8.78 35.21 24.68
C ARG A 311 -8.18 36.08 23.57
N TYR A 312 -8.72 35.99 22.36
CA TYR A 312 -8.32 36.84 21.25
C TYR A 312 -8.61 38.32 21.53
N GLU A 313 -9.82 38.65 22.00
CA GLU A 313 -10.19 40.03 22.35
C GLU A 313 -9.28 40.60 23.44
N ALA A 314 -8.95 39.81 24.46
CA ALA A 314 -7.99 40.19 25.49
C ALA A 314 -6.57 40.40 24.94
N ALA A 315 -6.11 39.51 24.06
CA ALA A 315 -4.79 39.61 23.44
C ALA A 315 -4.67 40.83 22.50
N ILE A 316 -5.71 41.14 21.73
CA ILE A 316 -5.73 42.36 20.90
C ILE A 316 -5.67 43.61 21.77
N LYS A 317 -6.36 43.60 22.92
CA LYS A 317 -6.33 44.71 23.87
C LYS A 317 -4.94 44.93 24.50
N SER A 318 -4.16 43.85 24.69
CA SER A 318 -2.80 43.92 25.27
C SER A 318 -1.68 44.10 24.23
N PHE A 319 -1.97 43.90 22.94
CA PHE A 319 -0.96 43.91 21.89
C PHE A 319 -0.18 45.24 21.78
N PRO A 320 -0.80 46.44 21.92
CA PRO A 320 -0.04 47.69 21.89
C PRO A 320 1.02 47.80 23.00
N GLN A 321 0.76 47.22 24.18
CA GLN A 321 1.73 47.18 25.28
C GLN A 321 2.88 46.23 24.97
N ASP A 322 2.61 45.09 24.32
CA ASP A 322 3.63 44.15 23.87
C ASP A 322 4.54 44.77 22.81
N GLU A 323 3.99 45.55 21.87
CA GLU A 323 4.76 46.30 20.88
C GLU A 323 5.66 47.36 21.54
N ALA A 324 5.15 48.09 22.53
CA ALA A 324 5.92 49.09 23.25
C ALA A 324 7.09 48.44 24.02
N LYS A 325 6.84 47.30 24.67
CA LYS A 325 7.88 46.53 25.35
C LYS A 325 8.94 46.03 24.37
N TYR A 326 8.54 45.45 23.24
CA TYR A 326 9.48 45.01 22.20
C TYR A 326 10.38 46.13 21.71
N LYS A 327 9.82 47.33 21.45
CA LYS A 327 10.63 48.50 21.04
C LYS A 327 11.67 48.88 22.08
N ALA A 328 11.31 48.85 23.37
CA ALA A 328 12.25 49.11 24.46
C ALA A 328 13.35 48.03 24.57
N ASP A 329 12.95 46.76 24.53
CA ASP A 329 13.88 45.62 24.61
C ASP A 329 14.84 45.62 23.40
N LEU A 330 14.34 45.92 22.20
CA LEU A 330 15.16 45.99 20.97
C LEU A 330 16.17 47.13 21.04
N ALA A 331 15.78 48.30 21.59
CA ALA A 331 16.69 49.41 21.80
C ALA A 331 17.80 49.03 22.79
N ALA A 332 17.45 48.39 23.91
CA ALA A 332 18.42 47.91 24.89
C ALA A 332 19.38 46.87 24.31
N TYR A 333 18.87 45.90 23.55
CA TYR A 333 19.68 44.90 22.84
C TYR A 333 20.68 45.55 21.88
N LYS A 334 20.24 46.52 21.07
CA LYS A 334 21.11 47.24 20.13
C LYS A 334 22.22 47.99 20.85
N GLU A 335 21.94 48.57 22.02
CA GLU A 335 22.96 49.27 22.80
C GLU A 335 23.98 48.30 23.43
N GLN A 336 23.52 47.19 23.99
CA GLN A 336 24.39 46.14 24.52
C GLN A 336 25.31 45.54 23.44
N MET A 337 24.81 45.35 22.22
CA MET A 337 25.61 44.82 21.10
C MET A 337 26.77 45.73 20.70
N LYS A 338 26.64 47.07 20.87
CA LYS A 338 27.72 48.02 20.58
C LYS A 338 28.89 47.86 21.54
N THR A 339 28.60 47.68 22.83
CA THR A 339 29.59 47.70 23.92
C THR A 339 30.09 46.32 24.35
N ALA A 340 29.40 45.25 23.96
CA ALA A 340 29.75 43.88 24.33
C ALA A 340 31.02 43.35 23.62
N ASP A 341 31.84 42.60 24.38
CA ASP A 341 32.96 41.81 23.84
C ASP A 341 32.48 40.61 23.01
N GLU A 342 33.40 39.95 22.30
CA GLU A 342 33.09 38.86 21.38
C GLU A 342 32.38 37.66 22.04
N LYS A 343 32.71 37.36 23.30
CA LYS A 343 32.12 36.26 24.06
C LYS A 343 30.71 36.62 24.55
N ALA A 344 30.49 37.88 24.93
CA ALA A 344 29.20 38.41 25.35
C ALA A 344 28.22 38.52 24.17
N ARG A 345 28.69 38.96 22.99
CA ARG A 345 27.88 39.02 21.76
C ARG A 345 27.30 37.66 21.37
N LYS A 346 28.09 36.58 21.51
CA LYS A 346 27.64 35.21 21.25
C LYS A 346 26.51 34.73 22.17
N LYS A 347 26.28 35.41 23.31
CA LYS A 347 25.23 35.05 24.29
C LYS A 347 24.01 35.98 24.23
N LEU A 348 24.13 37.17 23.64
CA LEU A 348 23.01 38.10 23.47
C LEU A 348 22.03 37.54 22.43
N ARG A 349 20.74 37.65 22.73
CA ARG A 349 19.65 37.21 21.85
C ARG A 349 18.82 38.40 21.47
N GLU A 350 18.61 38.59 20.17
CA GLU A 350 17.69 39.60 19.69
C GLU A 350 16.27 39.32 20.21
N PRO A 351 15.59 40.32 20.79
CA PRO A 351 14.21 40.19 21.22
C PRO A 351 13.33 39.78 20.05
N ARG A 352 12.38 38.88 20.30
CA ARG A 352 11.45 38.41 19.26
C ARG A 352 10.33 39.41 19.08
N GLU A 353 10.13 39.87 17.84
CA GLU A 353 9.00 40.73 17.49
C GLU A 353 7.66 40.05 17.83
N PRO A 354 6.75 40.74 18.54
CA PRO A 354 5.44 40.20 18.84
C PRO A 354 4.61 40.10 17.57
N ARG A 355 3.82 39.04 17.44
CA ARG A 355 2.93 38.83 16.29
C ARG A 355 1.53 39.25 16.67
N GLU A 356 0.86 39.96 15.77
CA GLU A 356 -0.53 40.34 15.96
C GLU A 356 -1.40 39.10 16.28
N PRO A 357 -2.23 39.14 17.33
CA PRO A 357 -3.12 38.04 17.66
C PRO A 357 -3.99 37.68 16.46
N ARG A 358 -4.02 36.39 16.12
CA ARG A 358 -4.82 35.91 15.00
C ARG A 358 -6.28 35.76 15.41
N LYS A 359 -7.19 36.43 14.71
CA LYS A 359 -8.63 36.28 14.92
C LYS A 359 -9.07 34.82 14.75
N PRO A 360 -9.76 34.20 15.72
CA PRO A 360 -10.29 32.86 15.57
C PRO A 360 -11.35 32.85 14.47
N LYS A 361 -11.44 31.74 13.73
CA LYS A 361 -12.52 31.55 12.76
C LYS A 361 -13.88 31.54 13.49
N PRO A 362 -14.95 32.06 12.88
CA PRO A 362 -16.30 31.90 13.42
C PRO A 362 -16.59 30.43 13.70
N PHE A 363 -17.26 30.14 14.82
CA PHE A 363 -17.68 28.78 15.12
C PHE A 363 -18.74 28.34 14.10
N ASN A 364 -18.38 27.37 13.27
CA ASN A 364 -19.29 26.72 12.33
C ASN A 364 -18.99 25.22 12.32
N MET A 365 -19.96 24.42 12.77
CA MET A 365 -19.90 22.96 12.82
C MET A 365 -21.15 22.32 12.18
N SER A 366 -21.78 22.96 11.20
CA SER A 366 -22.97 22.44 10.54
C SER A 366 -22.70 21.32 9.52
N GLU A 367 -21.43 21.13 9.13
CA GLU A 367 -21.01 20.21 8.07
C GLU A 367 -20.76 18.78 8.58
N ALA A 368 -21.41 18.35 9.66
CA ALA A 368 -21.30 16.99 10.15
C ALA A 368 -21.65 15.98 9.03
N GLY A 369 -20.82 14.94 8.91
CA GLY A 369 -20.96 13.90 7.88
C GLY A 369 -20.60 14.36 6.45
N LEU A 370 -20.00 15.53 6.25
CA LEU A 370 -19.64 15.99 4.90
C LEU A 370 -18.72 15.01 4.17
N ASN A 371 -17.66 14.51 4.83
CA ASN A 371 -16.74 13.57 4.20
C ASN A 371 -17.37 12.18 4.00
N TYR A 372 -18.38 11.80 4.80
CA TYR A 372 -19.19 10.61 4.54
C TYR A 372 -19.96 10.76 3.22
N ARG A 373 -20.63 11.90 3.01
CA ARG A 373 -21.36 12.20 1.77
C ARG A 373 -20.44 12.25 0.56
N MET A 374 -19.35 13.03 0.63
CA MET A 374 -18.37 13.14 -0.45
C MET A 374 -17.74 11.79 -0.83
N MET A 375 -17.49 10.92 0.16
CA MET A 375 -17.00 9.56 -0.08
C MET A 375 -18.00 8.74 -0.89
N ASN A 376 -19.26 8.69 -0.46
CA ASN A 376 -20.29 7.91 -1.16
C ASN A 376 -20.57 8.49 -2.56
N GLU A 377 -20.62 9.82 -2.70
CA GLU A 377 -20.76 10.49 -3.99
C GLU A 377 -19.65 10.06 -4.96
N ALA A 378 -18.38 10.11 -4.53
CA ALA A 378 -17.24 9.69 -5.36
C ALA A 378 -17.29 8.20 -5.71
N ILE A 379 -17.69 7.34 -4.77
CA ILE A 379 -17.82 5.90 -5.03
C ILE A 379 -18.93 5.64 -6.06
N GLN A 380 -20.11 6.25 -5.88
CA GLN A 380 -21.24 6.08 -6.80
C GLN A 380 -20.90 6.61 -8.21
N GLU A 381 -20.16 7.72 -8.31
CA GLU A 381 -19.68 8.24 -9.60
C GLU A 381 -18.79 7.23 -10.33
N VAL A 382 -17.89 6.55 -9.61
CA VAL A 382 -17.04 5.50 -10.18
C VAL A 382 -17.84 4.27 -10.57
N LEU A 383 -18.76 3.82 -9.72
CA LEU A 383 -19.63 2.66 -9.98
C LEU A 383 -20.59 2.90 -11.16
N ALA A 384 -20.96 4.14 -11.43
CA ALA A 384 -21.74 4.50 -12.61
C ALA A 384 -20.92 4.44 -13.92
N ASN A 385 -19.58 4.47 -13.84
CA ASN A 385 -18.68 4.57 -14.99
C ASN A 385 -17.58 3.48 -14.95
N LEU A 386 -17.96 2.23 -14.64
CA LEU A 386 -17.00 1.14 -14.42
C LEU A 386 -16.12 0.82 -15.64
N LYS A 387 -16.67 0.93 -16.86
CA LYS A 387 -15.90 0.65 -18.08
C LYS A 387 -14.76 1.65 -18.29
N ASP A 388 -14.96 2.90 -17.89
CA ASP A 388 -13.94 3.96 -17.95
C ASP A 388 -12.88 3.80 -16.85
N ASN A 389 -13.27 3.22 -15.72
CA ASN A 389 -12.38 3.02 -14.57
C ASN A 389 -11.64 1.67 -14.60
N HIS A 390 -12.14 0.68 -15.34
CA HIS A 390 -11.50 -0.62 -15.53
C HIS A 390 -11.79 -1.17 -16.95
N PRO A 391 -10.81 -1.19 -17.87
CA PRO A 391 -11.03 -1.60 -19.26
C PRO A 391 -11.56 -3.04 -19.43
N GLU A 392 -11.15 -3.95 -18.53
CA GLU A 392 -11.62 -5.34 -18.53
C GLU A 392 -12.98 -5.53 -17.86
N TYR A 393 -13.64 -4.47 -17.40
CA TYR A 393 -15.00 -4.58 -16.87
C TYR A 393 -15.95 -5.12 -17.95
N ASP A 394 -16.65 -6.18 -17.60
CA ASP A 394 -17.71 -6.80 -18.40
C ASP A 394 -19.06 -6.54 -17.72
N ALA A 395 -19.96 -5.88 -18.45
CA ALA A 395 -21.28 -5.54 -17.96
C ALA A 395 -22.19 -6.78 -17.77
N GLU A 396 -21.94 -7.87 -18.50
CA GLU A 396 -22.68 -9.12 -18.34
C GLU A 396 -22.26 -9.85 -17.06
N ALA A 397 -20.96 -9.83 -16.73
CA ALA A 397 -20.43 -10.37 -15.49
C ALA A 397 -20.76 -9.50 -14.26
N GLY A 398 -20.87 -8.18 -14.46
CA GLY A 398 -21.16 -7.22 -13.39
C GLY A 398 -19.98 -7.00 -12.44
N TYR A 399 -20.26 -6.48 -11.25
CA TYR A 399 -19.27 -6.19 -10.22
C TYR A 399 -19.74 -6.65 -8.84
N GLU A 400 -18.78 -6.82 -7.94
CA GLU A 400 -19.00 -7.16 -6.54
C GLU A 400 -18.26 -6.18 -5.63
N MET A 401 -18.95 -5.67 -4.61
CA MET A 401 -18.34 -4.93 -3.51
C MET A 401 -17.61 -5.88 -2.57
N ALA A 402 -16.34 -6.15 -2.89
CA ALA A 402 -15.54 -7.23 -2.31
C ALA A 402 -14.99 -6.91 -0.91
N GLY A 403 -14.88 -5.63 -0.55
CA GLY A 403 -14.44 -5.25 0.79
C GLY A 403 -14.24 -3.76 1.00
N PHE A 404 -14.10 -3.40 2.27
CA PHE A 404 -13.86 -2.03 2.71
C PHE A 404 -12.67 -1.99 3.66
N VAL A 405 -11.68 -1.15 3.34
CA VAL A 405 -10.51 -0.90 4.17
C VAL A 405 -10.63 0.50 4.75
N TRP A 406 -10.63 0.57 6.07
CA TRP A 406 -10.72 1.81 6.82
C TRP A 406 -9.43 2.07 7.57
N PHE A 407 -8.79 3.23 7.32
CA PHE A 407 -7.61 3.62 8.11
C PHE A 407 -7.69 5.07 8.59
N GLN A 408 -8.17 5.21 9.82
CA GLN A 408 -8.40 6.47 10.51
C GLN A 408 -8.41 6.23 12.03
N GLY A 409 -8.23 7.30 12.81
CA GLY A 409 -8.47 7.28 14.26
C GLY A 409 -7.70 8.36 15.02
N TYR A 410 -6.57 8.81 14.48
CA TYR A 410 -5.66 9.77 15.13
C TYR A 410 -6.39 11.04 15.59
N ASN A 411 -7.30 11.59 14.78
CA ASN A 411 -8.01 12.81 15.17
C ASN A 411 -9.06 12.60 16.27
N ASP A 412 -9.71 11.43 16.31
CA ASP A 412 -10.67 11.10 17.36
C ASP A 412 -9.98 10.84 18.70
N GLN A 413 -8.67 10.58 18.71
CA GLN A 413 -7.91 10.31 19.92
C GLN A 413 -7.65 11.56 20.78
N PHE A 414 -7.85 12.79 20.29
CA PHE A 414 -7.51 14.01 21.05
C PHE A 414 -8.69 14.62 21.82
N SER A 415 -9.89 14.07 21.68
CA SER A 415 -11.07 14.40 22.51
C SER A 415 -11.51 13.15 23.27
N PRO A 416 -11.62 13.19 24.61
CA PRO A 416 -12.15 12.08 25.39
C PRO A 416 -13.51 11.59 24.88
N GLU A 417 -14.36 12.51 24.45
CA GLU A 417 -15.69 12.24 23.91
C GLU A 417 -15.61 11.52 22.56
N PHE A 418 -14.78 12.02 21.63
CA PHE A 418 -14.59 11.40 20.31
C PHE A 418 -13.99 9.99 20.46
N ARG A 419 -12.99 9.86 21.33
CA ARG A 419 -12.34 8.58 21.64
C ARG A 419 -13.33 7.59 22.27
N GLY A 420 -14.12 8.04 23.24
CA GLY A 420 -15.11 7.22 23.94
C GLY A 420 -16.23 6.73 23.02
N ASN A 421 -16.63 7.55 22.05
CA ASN A 421 -17.69 7.22 21.10
C ASN A 421 -17.20 6.47 19.85
N TYR A 422 -15.89 6.35 19.64
CA TYR A 422 -15.31 5.78 18.41
C TYR A 422 -15.86 4.40 18.07
N LYS A 423 -15.95 3.50 19.05
CA LYS A 423 -16.47 2.14 18.86
C LYS A 423 -17.92 2.15 18.35
N ASN A 424 -18.79 2.93 19.00
CA ASN A 424 -20.20 3.01 18.63
C ASN A 424 -20.39 3.65 17.25
N ASN A 425 -19.64 4.72 16.98
CA ASN A 425 -19.64 5.37 15.67
C ASN A 425 -19.16 4.41 14.57
N MET A 426 -18.12 3.63 14.83
CA MET A 426 -17.60 2.64 13.89
C MET A 426 -18.62 1.55 13.60
N MET A 427 -19.29 1.04 14.63
CA MET A 427 -20.37 0.06 14.45
C MET A 427 -21.50 0.61 13.57
N THR A 428 -21.92 1.86 13.79
CA THR A 428 -22.95 2.50 12.97
C THR A 428 -22.45 2.77 11.55
N PHE A 429 -21.21 3.24 11.39
CA PHE A 429 -20.58 3.48 10.09
C PHE A 429 -20.54 2.21 9.24
N ILE A 430 -20.09 1.09 9.81
CA ILE A 430 -20.05 -0.20 9.12
C ILE A 430 -21.46 -0.64 8.69
N LYS A 431 -22.46 -0.47 9.57
CA LYS A 431 -23.86 -0.82 9.25
C LYS A 431 -24.41 0.04 8.11
N ASP A 432 -24.18 1.34 8.16
CA ASP A 432 -24.67 2.28 7.15
C ASP A 432 -24.00 2.03 5.79
N ILE A 433 -22.69 1.78 5.77
CA ILE A 433 -21.97 1.44 4.54
C ILE A 433 -22.44 0.12 3.94
N ARG A 434 -22.63 -0.92 4.76
CA ARG A 434 -23.17 -2.21 4.29
C ARG A 434 -24.57 -2.08 3.73
N LYS A 435 -25.40 -1.22 4.33
CA LYS A 435 -26.75 -0.91 3.85
C LYS A 435 -26.73 -0.14 2.53
N GLU A 436 -25.91 0.90 2.44
CA GLU A 436 -25.73 1.74 1.23
C GLU A 436 -25.40 0.88 0.01
N TYR A 437 -24.39 0.00 0.16
CA TYR A 437 -23.94 -0.87 -0.93
C TYR A 437 -24.62 -2.24 -0.97
N LYS A 438 -25.73 -2.42 -0.23
CA LYS A 438 -26.55 -3.65 -0.20
C LYS A 438 -25.74 -4.94 0.03
N THR A 439 -24.65 -4.85 0.78
CA THR A 439 -23.69 -5.94 1.02
C THR A 439 -23.57 -6.20 2.52
N PRO A 440 -24.54 -6.91 3.14
CA PRO A 440 -24.66 -7.03 4.60
C PRO A 440 -23.45 -7.73 5.26
N ASN A 441 -22.75 -8.57 4.51
CA ASN A 441 -21.58 -9.33 4.98
C ASN A 441 -20.25 -8.77 4.43
N MET A 442 -20.24 -7.53 3.90
CA MET A 442 -19.03 -6.95 3.32
C MET A 442 -17.87 -7.01 4.34
N PRO A 443 -16.73 -7.62 3.98
CA PRO A 443 -15.54 -7.62 4.82
C PRO A 443 -15.09 -6.18 5.11
N PHE A 444 -14.81 -5.91 6.39
CA PHE A 444 -14.31 -4.61 6.85
C PHE A 444 -12.96 -4.83 7.53
N VAL A 445 -11.92 -4.21 6.98
CA VAL A 445 -10.56 -4.23 7.53
C VAL A 445 -10.28 -2.86 8.14
N ILE A 446 -9.95 -2.84 9.42
CA ILE A 446 -9.68 -1.59 10.16
C ILE A 446 -8.19 -1.53 10.49
N GLY A 447 -7.48 -0.55 9.93
CA GLY A 447 -6.08 -0.28 10.25
C GLY A 447 -5.94 0.28 11.66
N VAL A 448 -5.15 -0.39 12.50
CA VAL A 448 -4.83 0.07 13.86
C VAL A 448 -3.73 1.12 13.81
N LEU A 449 -3.85 2.17 14.61
CA LEU A 449 -2.81 3.19 14.71
C LEU A 449 -1.59 2.63 15.44
N GLY A 450 -0.40 3.03 15.01
CA GLY A 450 0.86 2.73 15.70
C GLY A 450 1.18 3.67 16.87
N THR A 451 0.19 4.42 17.37
CA THR A 451 0.36 5.40 18.46
C THR A 451 -0.53 5.03 19.64
N GLY A 452 -0.13 5.43 20.85
CA GLY A 452 -0.97 5.28 22.03
C GLY A 452 -2.33 5.98 21.88
N MET A 453 -3.34 5.44 22.57
CA MET A 453 -4.73 5.93 22.45
C MET A 453 -4.96 7.32 23.04
N THR A 454 -4.09 7.81 23.93
CA THR A 454 -4.23 9.12 24.59
C THR A 454 -3.18 10.10 24.09
N ALA A 455 -3.46 11.41 24.21
CA ALA A 455 -2.59 12.45 23.69
C ALA A 455 -1.17 12.38 24.30
N GLU A 456 -1.08 11.98 25.57
CA GLU A 456 0.16 11.83 26.32
C GLU A 456 1.01 10.66 25.79
N LYS A 457 0.35 9.63 25.23
CA LYS A 457 0.98 8.40 24.75
C LYS A 457 1.27 8.39 23.25
N VAL A 458 1.06 9.51 22.54
CA VAL A 458 1.32 9.59 21.09
C VAL A 458 2.82 9.61 20.78
N GLY A 459 3.66 10.02 21.75
CA GLY A 459 5.11 10.05 21.63
C GLY A 459 5.86 8.94 22.37
N GLU A 460 5.13 8.04 23.04
CA GLU A 460 5.64 6.76 23.56
C GLU A 460 5.72 5.75 22.41
#